data_AF-A0A969T4Z4-F1
#
_entry.id   AF-A0A969T4Z4-F1
#
_cell.length_a   1.000
_cell.length_b   1.000
_cell.length_c   1.000
_cell.angle_alpha   90.00
_cell.angle_beta   90.00
_cell.angle_gamma   90.00
#
_symmetry.space_group_name_H-M   'P 1'
#
loop_
_entity.id
_entity.type
_entity.pdbx_description
1 polymer ?
#
loop_
_entity_poly.entity_id
_entity_poly.type
_entity_poly.pdbx_seq_one_letter_code
_entity_poly.pdbx_strand_id
1 'polypeptide(L)'
;MEAFTKKQTEVPHKYSLGPIYSFFCWCSGARLYLLKGCPTDYNKFFGIGIIVFLTGVMASITGFYALFIIFNSIPLAVIFGIFWGVLIFFLDWYIVSSLKKEDAIFSELLFHLP
;
A
#
# COMPACT_ATOMS: atom_id res chain seq x y z
N MET A 1 30.56 20.20 19.06
CA MET A 1 29.89 18.97 18.57
C MET A 1 28.56 18.69 19.29
N GLU A 2 28.03 19.62 20.11
CA GLU A 2 26.73 19.45 20.79
C GLU A 2 25.54 20.10 20.05
N ALA A 3 25.76 20.86 18.99
CA ALA A 3 24.70 21.60 18.28
C ALA A 3 23.86 20.74 17.30
N PHE A 4 24.26 19.50 17.01
CA PHE A 4 23.53 18.59 16.10
C PHE A 4 22.55 17.65 16.83
N THR A 5 22.56 17.60 18.17
CA THR A 5 21.61 16.79 18.95
C THR A 5 20.28 17.53 19.20
N LYS A 6 20.24 18.85 19.08
CA LYS A 6 19.07 19.66 19.51
C LYS A 6 18.05 19.98 18.40
N LYS A 7 18.15 19.36 17.21
CA LYS A 7 17.23 19.61 16.09
C LYS A 7 16.24 18.48 15.80
N GLN A 8 16.11 17.52 16.72
CA GLN A 8 15.22 16.35 16.58
C GLN A 8 14.07 16.34 17.62
N THR A 9 13.64 17.49 18.12
CA THR A 9 12.53 17.59 19.10
C THR A 9 11.76 18.88 18.91
N GLU A 10 11.21 19.13 17.73
CA GLU A 10 10.12 20.10 17.50
C GLU A 10 9.58 19.84 16.08
N VAL A 11 8.67 18.86 15.92
CA VAL A 11 7.78 18.82 14.75
C VAL A 11 6.31 18.81 15.18
N PRO A 12 5.79 19.92 15.75
CA PRO A 12 4.36 20.15 15.76
C PRO A 12 3.92 20.58 14.35
N HIS A 13 3.85 19.65 13.41
CA HIS A 13 3.12 19.88 12.16
C HIS A 13 1.95 18.91 12.11
N LYS A 14 0.80 19.41 12.57
CA LYS A 14 -0.49 18.73 12.57
C LYS A 14 -0.97 18.61 11.12
N TYR A 15 -0.38 17.69 10.37
CA TYR A 15 -0.95 17.28 9.09
C TYR A 15 -2.27 16.57 9.41
N SER A 16 -3.38 17.26 9.19
CA SER A 16 -4.70 16.63 9.11
C SER A 16 -4.72 15.81 7.84
N LEU A 17 -4.07 14.63 7.87
CA LEU A 17 -4.08 13.68 6.77
C LEU A 17 -5.53 13.34 6.50
N GLY A 18 -6.02 13.70 5.31
CA GLY A 18 -7.37 13.35 4.89
C GLY A 18 -7.59 11.85 5.01
N PRO A 19 -8.85 11.40 5.21
CA PRO A 19 -9.15 9.98 5.36
C PRO A 19 -8.59 9.15 4.20
N ILE A 20 -8.67 9.65 2.96
CA ILE A 20 -8.11 9.02 1.76
C ILE A 20 -6.60 8.79 1.87
N TYR A 21 -5.85 9.77 2.40
CA TYR A 21 -4.40 9.66 2.55
C TYR A 21 -4.03 8.65 3.62
N SER A 22 -4.80 8.60 4.71
CA SER A 22 -4.61 7.59 5.76
C SER A 22 -4.90 6.19 5.24
N PHE A 23 -5.92 6.00 4.40
CA PHE A 23 -6.20 4.72 3.74
C PHE A 23 -5.05 4.26 2.83
N PHE A 24 -4.55 5.11 1.95
CA PHE A 24 -3.44 4.75 1.05
C PHE A 24 -2.14 4.48 1.82
N CYS A 25 -1.92 5.19 2.92
CA CYS A 25 -0.77 5.00 3.80
C CYS A 25 -0.88 3.69 4.61
N TRP A 26 -2.09 3.33 5.05
CA TRP A 26 -2.37 2.02 5.65
C TRP A 26 -2.20 0.89 4.62
N CYS A 27 -2.63 1.15 3.38
CA CYS A 27 -2.52 0.23 2.26
C CYS A 27 -1.06 -0.04 1.83
N SER A 28 -0.14 0.89 2.05
CA SER A 28 1.29 0.70 1.73
C SER A 28 2.11 0.08 2.85
N GLY A 29 1.48 -0.38 3.94
CA GLY A 29 2.20 -0.95 5.10
C GLY A 29 3.09 0.09 5.82
N ALA A 30 2.81 1.38 5.65
CA ALA A 30 3.54 2.45 6.31
C ALA A 30 3.11 2.59 7.78
N ARG A 31 4.06 2.71 8.71
CA ARG A 31 3.72 3.11 10.08
C ARG A 31 3.47 4.61 10.07
N LEU A 32 2.20 5.02 10.22
CA LEU A 32 1.76 6.42 10.27
C LEU A 32 2.59 7.30 11.24
N TYR A 33 3.14 6.69 12.31
CA TYR A 33 4.00 7.36 13.29
C TYR A 33 5.34 7.85 12.70
N LEU A 34 5.97 7.07 11.81
CA LEU A 34 7.23 7.45 11.17
C LEU A 34 7.03 8.56 10.14
N LEU A 35 5.88 8.55 9.46
CA LEU A 35 5.58 9.50 8.40
C LEU A 35 5.40 10.93 8.94
N LYS A 36 4.87 11.10 10.17
CA LYS A 36 4.76 12.42 10.81
C LYS A 36 6.11 13.15 10.97
N GLY A 37 7.24 12.44 10.99
CA GLY A 37 8.56 13.03 11.10
C GLY A 37 9.21 13.46 9.79
N CYS A 38 8.77 12.93 8.63
CA CYS A 38 9.47 13.10 7.35
C CYS A 38 8.48 13.45 6.21
N PRO A 39 8.35 14.73 5.81
CA PRO A 39 7.42 15.15 4.75
C PRO A 39 7.75 14.62 3.35
N THR A 40 9.00 14.21 3.10
CA THR A 40 9.46 13.72 1.79
C THR A 40 9.03 12.28 1.50
N ASP A 41 8.87 11.44 2.53
CA ASP A 41 8.57 10.01 2.36
C ASP A 41 7.10 9.75 2.00
N TYR A 42 6.22 10.73 2.22
CA TYR A 42 4.78 10.61 1.93
C TYR A 42 4.51 10.24 0.48
N ASN A 43 5.17 10.89 -0.48
CA ASN A 43 4.96 10.60 -1.90
C ASN A 43 5.33 9.15 -2.26
N LYS A 44 6.34 8.59 -1.60
CA LYS A 44 6.81 7.21 -1.84
C LYS A 44 5.80 6.18 -1.34
N PHE A 45 5.34 6.32 -0.10
CA PHE A 45 4.31 5.44 0.48
C PHE A 45 2.94 5.62 -0.16
N PHE A 46 2.61 6.82 -0.63
CA PHE A 46 1.39 7.06 -1.39
C PHE A 46 1.42 6.33 -2.75
N GLY A 47 2.55 6.39 -3.46
CA GLY A 47 2.74 5.64 -4.71
C GLY A 47 2.58 4.13 -4.54
N ILE A 48 3.15 3.56 -3.48
CA ILE A 48 3.02 2.12 -3.15
C ILE A 48 1.56 1.76 -2.85
N GLY A 49 0.83 2.62 -2.14
CA GLY A 49 -0.60 2.40 -1.89
C GLY A 49 -1.45 2.47 -3.16
N ILE A 50 -1.13 3.38 -4.08
CA ILE A 50 -1.83 3.52 -5.36
C ILE A 50 -1.73 2.27 -6.21
N ILE A 51 -0.54 1.71 -6.38
CA ILE A 51 -0.34 0.56 -7.27
C ILE A 51 -1.12 -0.67 -6.79
N VAL A 52 -1.14 -0.94 -5.48
CA VAL A 52 -1.88 -2.06 -4.88
C VAL A 52 -3.38 -1.88 -5.06
N PHE A 53 -3.87 -0.66 -4.79
CA PHE A 53 -5.28 -0.34 -4.98
C PHE A 53 -5.71 -0.49 -6.44
N LEU A 54 -4.87 -0.03 -7.37
CA LEU A 54 -5.14 -0.12 -8.80
C LEU A 54 -5.23 -1.57 -9.28
N THR A 55 -4.34 -2.46 -8.80
CA THR A 55 -4.40 -3.89 -9.09
C THR A 55 -5.71 -4.52 -8.59
N GLY A 56 -6.12 -4.19 -7.35
CA GLY A 56 -7.39 -4.68 -6.79
C GLY A 56 -8.63 -4.23 -7.58
N VAL A 57 -8.65 -2.96 -8.01
CA VAL A 57 -9.72 -2.42 -8.87
C VAL A 57 -9.75 -3.13 -10.22
N MET A 58 -8.59 -3.31 -10.86
CA MET A 58 -8.52 -3.97 -12.15
C MET A 58 -8.96 -5.43 -12.06
N ALA A 59 -8.53 -6.14 -11.01
CA ALA A 59 -8.96 -7.51 -10.75
C ALA A 59 -10.47 -7.63 -10.48
N SER A 60 -11.05 -6.63 -9.79
CA SER A 60 -12.51 -6.56 -9.59
C SER A 60 -13.25 -6.47 -10.92
N ILE A 61 -12.77 -5.63 -11.84
CA ILE A 61 -13.36 -5.46 -13.18
C ILE A 61 -13.24 -6.77 -13.98
N THR A 62 -12.08 -7.42 -13.95
CA THR A 62 -11.86 -8.71 -14.61
C THR A 62 -12.78 -9.80 -14.04
N GLY A 63 -12.86 -9.93 -12.71
CA GLY A 63 -13.71 -10.92 -12.05
C GLY A 63 -15.21 -10.66 -12.27
N PHE A 64 -15.61 -9.39 -12.21
CA PHE A 64 -16.97 -8.96 -12.54
C PHE A 64 -17.34 -9.35 -13.96
N TYR A 65 -16.50 -9.01 -14.94
CA TYR A 65 -16.78 -9.28 -16.35
C TYR A 65 -16.82 -10.78 -16.66
N ALA A 66 -15.93 -11.57 -16.05
CA ALA A 66 -15.93 -13.02 -16.19
C ALA A 66 -17.25 -13.65 -15.70
N LEU A 67 -17.72 -13.28 -14.50
CA LEU A 67 -18.99 -13.80 -13.98
C LEU A 67 -20.22 -13.27 -14.71
N PHE A 68 -20.18 -12.02 -15.20
CA PHE A 68 -21.25 -11.45 -16.00
C PHE A 68 -21.51 -12.30 -17.26
N ILE A 69 -20.44 -12.76 -17.92
CA ILE A 69 -20.56 -13.63 -19.11
C ILE A 69 -21.14 -15.01 -18.77
N ILE A 70 -20.79 -15.58 -17.61
CA ILE A 70 -21.18 -16.95 -17.24
C ILE A 70 -22.63 -17.01 -16.74
N PHE A 71 -23.00 -16.11 -15.83
CA PHE A 71 -24.28 -16.18 -15.13
C PHE A 71 -25.35 -15.23 -15.67
N ASN A 72 -25.01 -14.33 -16.60
CA ASN A 72 -25.91 -13.30 -17.17
C ASN A 72 -26.69 -12.48 -16.12
N SER A 73 -26.19 -12.45 -14.88
CA SER A 73 -26.86 -11.85 -13.73
C SER A 73 -25.96 -10.80 -13.09
N ILE A 74 -26.36 -9.54 -13.28
CA ILE A 74 -25.68 -8.35 -12.77
C ILE A 74 -25.47 -8.41 -11.25
N PRO A 75 -26.46 -8.75 -10.39
CA PRO A 75 -26.25 -8.68 -8.94
C PRO A 75 -25.21 -9.71 -8.45
N LEU A 76 -25.22 -10.92 -9.01
CA LEU A 76 -24.25 -11.96 -8.68
C LEU A 76 -22.84 -11.59 -9.16
N ALA A 77 -22.73 -11.03 -10.38
CA ALA A 77 -21.47 -10.56 -10.92
C ALA A 77 -20.84 -9.44 -10.08
N VAL A 78 -21.64 -8.47 -9.61
CA VAL A 78 -21.16 -7.37 -8.75
C VAL A 78 -20.65 -7.89 -7.42
N ILE A 79 -21.45 -8.72 -6.73
CA ILE A 79 -21.08 -9.28 -5.41
C ILE A 79 -19.78 -10.06 -5.52
N PHE A 80 -19.65 -10.91 -6.54
CA PHE A 80 -18.44 -11.69 -6.73
C PHE A 80 -17.26 -10.84 -7.18
N GLY A 81 -17.44 -9.86 -8.06
CA GLY A 81 -16.37 -8.96 -8.49
C GLY A 81 -15.77 -8.17 -7.33
N ILE A 82 -16.62 -7.67 -6.42
CA ILE A 82 -16.17 -7.00 -5.20
C ILE A 82 -15.43 -7.98 -4.28
N PHE A 83 -15.99 -9.17 -4.06
CA PHE A 83 -15.34 -10.20 -3.24
C PHE A 83 -13.97 -10.60 -3.79
N TRP A 84 -13.88 -10.79 -5.11
CA TRP A 84 -12.65 -11.14 -5.82
C TRP A 84 -11.60 -10.03 -5.76
N GLY A 85 -12.05 -8.78 -5.94
CA GLY A 85 -11.24 -7.58 -5.77
C GLY A 85 -10.65 -7.43 -4.37
N VAL A 86 -11.49 -7.63 -3.35
CA VAL A 86 -11.07 -7.57 -1.94
C VAL A 86 -10.05 -8.68 -1.64
N LEU A 87 -10.23 -9.88 -2.19
CA LEU A 87 -9.29 -10.99 -2.02
C LEU A 87 -7.91 -10.66 -2.58
N ILE A 88 -7.84 -10.14 -3.82
CA ILE A 88 -6.58 -9.71 -4.45
C ILE A 88 -5.95 -8.56 -3.66
N PHE A 89 -6.74 -7.56 -3.29
CA PHE A 89 -6.27 -6.42 -2.51
C PHE A 89 -5.67 -6.84 -1.16
N PHE A 90 -6.27 -7.82 -0.48
CA PHE A 90 -5.77 -8.33 0.79
C PHE A 90 -4.43 -9.08 0.64
N LEU A 91 -4.25 -9.79 -0.49
CA LEU A 91 -3.02 -10.51 -0.82
C LEU A 91 -1.89 -9.54 -1.16
N ASP A 92 -2.12 -8.58 -2.05
CA ASP A 92 -1.12 -7.56 -2.40
C ASP A 92 -0.72 -6.73 -1.17
N TRP A 93 -1.68 -6.36 -0.31
CA TRP A 93 -1.40 -5.68 0.96
C TRP A 93 -0.51 -6.51 1.87
N TYR A 94 -0.78 -7.81 2.00
CA TYR A 94 0.04 -8.72 2.79
C TYR A 94 1.49 -8.77 2.28
N ILE A 95 1.69 -8.90 0.96
CA ILE A 95 3.01 -8.91 0.33
C ILE A 95 3.76 -7.60 0.65
N VAL A 96 3.15 -6.43 0.38
CA VAL A 96 3.78 -5.13 0.63
C VAL A 96 4.10 -4.92 2.11
N SER A 97 3.23 -5.38 3.01
CA SER A 97 3.46 -5.28 4.45
C SER A 97 4.63 -6.16 4.93
N SER A 98 4.89 -7.27 4.25
CA SER A 98 5.94 -8.24 4.58
C SER A 98 7.32 -7.88 4.00
N LEU A 99 7.37 -7.25 2.81
CA LEU A 99 8.61 -6.92 2.09
C LEU A 99 9.50 -5.89 2.80
N LYS A 100 9.00 -5.19 3.82
CA LYS A 100 9.72 -4.10 4.51
C LYS A 100 10.97 -4.54 5.30
N LYS A 101 11.29 -5.84 5.33
CA LYS A 101 12.55 -6.39 5.88
C LYS A 101 13.45 -7.04 4.82
N GLU A 102 12.99 -7.18 3.57
CA GLU A 102 13.59 -8.10 2.59
C GLU A 102 14.45 -7.40 1.52
N ASP A 103 14.36 -6.07 1.36
CA ASP A 103 15.24 -5.31 0.45
C ASP A 103 16.74 -5.48 0.79
N ALA A 104 17.08 -5.64 2.07
CA ALA A 104 18.44 -5.97 2.49
C ALA A 104 18.85 -7.39 2.05
N ILE A 105 17.91 -8.35 2.08
CA ILE A 105 18.17 -9.75 1.72
C ILE A 105 18.35 -9.91 0.21
N PHE A 106 17.55 -9.25 -0.64
CA PHE A 106 17.73 -9.34 -2.10
C PHE A 106 19.05 -8.69 -2.55
N SER A 107 19.47 -7.61 -1.88
CA SER A 107 20.77 -6.98 -2.12
C SER A 107 21.94 -7.84 -1.66
N GLU A 108 21.83 -8.53 -0.51
CA GLU A 108 22.83 -9.49 -0.05
C GLU A 108 22.87 -10.75 -0.95
N LEU A 109 21.73 -11.26 -1.39
CA LEU A 109 21.64 -12.45 -2.24
C LEU A 109 22.19 -12.21 -3.66
N LEU A 110 22.00 -11.02 -4.22
CA LEU A 110 22.56 -10.64 -5.53
C LEU A 110 24.08 -10.41 -5.43
N PHE A 111 24.58 -9.91 -4.29
CA PHE A 111 26.02 -9.69 -4.07
C PHE A 111 26.79 -11.00 -3.79
N HIS A 112 26.11 -12.04 -3.32
CA HIS A 112 26.71 -13.36 -3.03
C HIS A 112 26.65 -14.36 -4.20
N LEU A 113 26.06 -14.00 -5.34
CA LEU A 113 26.15 -14.79 -6.57
C LEU A 113 27.32 -14.25 -7.42
N PRO A 114 28.33 -15.08 -7.74
CA PRO A 114 29.55 -14.64 -8.44
C PRO A 114 29.31 -14.09 -9.85
#